data_AF-A0A932VES9-F1
#
_entry.id   AF-A0A932VES9-F1
#
_cell.length_a   1.000
_cell.length_b   1.000
_cell.length_c   1.000
_cell.angle_alpha   90.00
_cell.angle_beta   90.00
_cell.angle_gamma   90.00
#
_symmetry.space_group_name_H-M   'P 1'
#
loop_
_entity.id
_entity.type
_entity.pdbx_description
1 polymer ?
#
loop_
_entity_poly.entity_id
_entity_poly.type
_entity_poly.pdbx_seq_one_letter_code
_entity_poly.pdbx_strand_id
1 'polypeptide(L)'
;MRFLKNLFRITPFKLSLSITLFFVALSAIYDMKPTKYALLGTLADKSLDYKFTVRGQQKPKNKIVIVAGDNKSFSHFGQWPWDRGTVFAPLIDTLCKYSPKAVGFDLVWTEPEKMVPGGVKTALGSAMGNRASELEGILKDQSGDALLRKSIENCANRVVLGYALQTSDNAANDYDNRLKNV
;
A
#
# COMPACT_ATOMS: atom_id res chain seq x y z
N MET A 1 -20.65 61.56 -17.30
CA MET A 1 -21.21 60.94 -16.07
C MET A 1 -22.44 60.03 -16.26
N ARG A 2 -22.84 59.65 -17.49
CA ARG A 2 -23.93 58.66 -17.73
C ARG A 2 -23.43 57.21 -17.86
N PHE A 3 -22.18 57.03 -18.27
CA PHE A 3 -21.57 55.72 -18.53
C PHE A 3 -21.29 54.92 -17.25
N LEU A 4 -20.81 55.57 -16.18
CA LEU A 4 -20.61 54.94 -14.87
C LEU A 4 -21.93 54.46 -14.23
N LYS A 5 -23.04 55.17 -14.44
CA LYS A 5 -24.36 54.76 -13.91
C LYS A 5 -24.91 53.51 -14.59
N ASN A 6 -24.58 53.27 -15.86
CA ASN A 6 -24.94 52.04 -16.59
C ASN A 6 -23.99 50.87 -16.27
N LEU A 7 -22.77 51.16 -15.79
CA LEU A 7 -21.84 50.13 -15.34
C LEU A 7 -22.38 49.41 -14.09
N PHE A 8 -23.00 50.16 -13.16
CA PHE A 8 -23.61 49.67 -11.92
C PHE A 8 -25.05 49.14 -12.06
N ARG A 9 -25.63 49.13 -13.26
CA ARG A 9 -26.94 48.49 -13.49
C ARG A 9 -26.74 46.97 -13.59
N ILE A 10 -27.30 46.25 -12.62
CA ILE A 10 -27.28 44.78 -12.58
C ILE A 10 -28.15 44.26 -13.73
N THR A 11 -27.52 43.70 -14.75
CA THR A 11 -28.20 42.96 -15.82
C THR A 11 -27.99 41.46 -15.60
N PRO A 12 -28.94 40.60 -16.01
CA PRO A 12 -28.81 39.15 -15.87
C PRO A 12 -27.50 38.60 -16.44
N PHE A 13 -27.04 39.17 -17.56
CA PHE A 13 -25.77 38.79 -18.19
C PHE A 13 -24.54 39.09 -17.32
N LYS A 14 -24.45 40.29 -16.74
CA LYS A 14 -23.33 40.65 -15.85
C LYS A 14 -23.34 39.82 -14.58
N LEU A 15 -24.53 39.53 -14.04
CA LEU A 15 -24.69 38.67 -12.87
C LEU A 15 -24.16 37.25 -13.17
N SER A 16 -24.57 36.66 -14.29
CA SER A 16 -24.09 35.34 -14.74
C SER A 16 -22.57 35.32 -14.95
N LEU A 17 -22.01 36.36 -15.58
CA LEU A 17 -20.58 36.47 -15.83
C LEU A 17 -19.80 36.59 -14.52
N SER A 18 -20.27 37.40 -13.57
CA SER A 18 -19.63 37.55 -12.26
C SER A 18 -19.68 36.27 -11.43
N ILE A 19 -20.79 35.55 -11.43
CA ILE A 19 -20.90 34.24 -10.76
C ILE A 19 -19.92 33.25 -11.38
N THR A 20 -19.85 33.19 -12.71
CA THR A 20 -18.93 32.29 -13.41
C THR A 20 -17.47 32.63 -13.09
N LEU A 21 -17.10 33.91 -13.14
CA LEU A 21 -15.75 34.37 -12.80
C LEU A 21 -15.39 34.08 -11.34
N PHE A 22 -16.38 34.17 -10.43
CA PHE A 22 -16.20 33.84 -9.03
C PHE A 22 -15.86 32.36 -8.84
N PHE A 23 -16.61 31.44 -9.47
CA PHE A 23 -16.32 30.01 -9.38
C PHE A 23 -15.01 29.62 -10.07
N VAL A 24 -14.69 30.24 -11.22
CA VAL A 24 -13.39 30.03 -11.91
C VAL A 24 -12.23 30.52 -11.05
N ALA A 25 -12.35 31.69 -10.43
CA ALA A 25 -11.34 32.19 -9.50
C ALA A 25 -11.22 31.28 -8.27
N LEU A 26 -12.34 30.83 -7.71
CA LEU A 26 -12.34 29.88 -6.58
C LEU A 26 -11.63 28.57 -6.94
N SER A 27 -11.89 28.02 -8.14
CA SER A 27 -11.24 26.81 -8.67
C SER A 27 -9.74 27.03 -8.87
N ALA A 28 -9.34 28.14 -9.49
CA ALA A 28 -7.92 28.44 -9.70
C ALA A 28 -7.15 28.61 -8.37
N ILE A 29 -7.78 29.19 -7.34
CA ILE A 29 -7.14 29.32 -6.02
C ILE A 29 -7.09 27.94 -5.32
N TYR A 30 -8.08 27.06 -5.53
CA TYR A 30 -8.06 25.66 -5.09
C TYR A 30 -6.86 24.90 -5.68
N ASP A 31 -6.66 24.98 -6.99
CA ASP A 31 -5.57 24.29 -7.70
C ASP A 31 -4.18 24.84 -7.35
N MET A 32 -4.06 26.15 -7.09
CA MET A 32 -2.77 26.77 -6.74
C MET A 32 -2.32 26.49 -5.30
N LYS A 33 -3.23 26.17 -4.38
CA LYS A 33 -2.91 25.93 -2.95
C LYS A 33 -3.77 24.82 -2.33
N PRO A 34 -3.65 23.57 -2.79
CA PRO A 34 -4.47 22.45 -2.31
C PRO A 34 -4.35 22.23 -0.79
N THR A 35 -3.22 22.61 -0.18
CA THR A 35 -2.95 22.43 1.25
C THR A 35 -3.54 23.51 2.16
N LYS A 36 -4.04 24.63 1.63
CA LYS A 36 -4.46 25.79 2.46
C LYS A 36 -5.95 25.83 2.81
N TYR A 37 -6.80 25.06 2.14
CA TYR A 37 -8.23 24.95 2.47
C TYR A 37 -8.49 23.99 3.63
N ALA A 38 -7.67 24.13 4.67
CA ALA A 38 -7.69 23.34 5.88
C ALA A 38 -9.04 23.39 6.60
N LEU A 39 -9.85 24.45 6.45
CA LEU A 39 -11.15 24.53 7.12
C LEU A 39 -12.16 23.52 6.58
N LEU A 40 -12.26 23.35 5.26
CA LEU A 40 -13.19 22.37 4.68
C LEU A 40 -12.71 20.94 4.92
N GLY A 41 -11.40 20.70 4.82
CA GLY A 41 -10.79 19.42 5.18
C GLY A 41 -11.00 19.06 6.65
N THR A 42 -10.69 19.98 7.58
CA THR A 42 -10.89 19.74 9.01
C THR A 42 -12.35 19.60 9.39
N LEU A 43 -13.27 20.34 8.76
CA LEU A 43 -14.71 20.13 8.95
C LEU A 43 -15.16 18.75 8.45
N ALA A 44 -14.62 18.28 7.33
CA ALA A 44 -14.89 16.94 6.82
C ALA A 44 -14.36 15.86 7.77
N ASP A 45 -13.10 15.97 8.22
CA ASP A 45 -12.47 15.03 9.15
C ASP A 45 -13.22 15.02 10.50
N LYS A 46 -13.57 16.19 11.03
CA LYS A 46 -14.37 16.31 12.27
C LYS A 46 -15.78 15.76 12.12
N SER A 47 -16.40 15.96 10.95
CA SER A 47 -17.70 15.34 10.65
C SER A 47 -17.59 13.81 10.65
N LEU A 48 -16.50 13.26 10.11
CA LEU A 48 -16.24 11.83 10.10
C LEU A 48 -16.03 11.27 11.52
N ASP A 49 -15.21 11.93 12.33
CA ASP A 49 -15.00 11.58 13.76
C ASP A 49 -16.32 11.59 14.53
N TYR A 50 -17.15 12.62 14.31
CA TYR A 50 -18.45 12.74 14.96
C TYR A 50 -19.39 11.60 14.56
N LYS A 51 -19.42 11.21 13.27
CA LYS A 51 -20.20 10.04 12.81
C LYS A 51 -19.76 8.76 13.52
N PHE A 52 -18.46 8.53 13.67
CA PHE A 52 -17.95 7.36 14.39
C PHE A 52 -18.32 7.39 15.88
N THR A 53 -18.28 8.57 16.49
CA THR A 53 -18.66 8.79 17.89
C THR A 53 -20.15 8.50 18.10
N VAL A 54 -21.03 9.07 17.26
CA VAL A 54 -22.49 8.86 17.34
C VAL A 54 -22.88 7.41 17.06
N ARG A 55 -22.23 6.76 16.09
CA ARG A 55 -22.44 5.33 15.80
C ARG A 55 -22.04 4.44 16.99
N GLY A 56 -21.05 4.87 17.77
CA GLY A 56 -20.49 4.12 18.89
C GLY A 56 -19.70 2.87 18.48
N GLN A 57 -19.26 2.12 19.49
CA GLN A 57 -18.58 0.84 19.30
C GLN A 57 -19.57 -0.22 18.81
N GLN A 58 -19.25 -0.87 17.70
CA GLN A 58 -20.04 -1.95 17.13
C GLN A 58 -19.31 -3.26 17.36
N LYS A 59 -19.98 -4.24 17.96
CA LYS A 59 -19.41 -5.58 18.10
C LYS A 59 -19.31 -6.22 16.72
N PRO A 60 -18.14 -6.78 16.34
CA PRO A 60 -18.02 -7.45 15.06
C PRO A 60 -18.96 -8.66 15.06
N LYS A 61 -19.71 -8.83 13.96
CA LYS A 61 -20.64 -9.97 13.80
C LYS A 61 -19.90 -11.32 13.77
N ASN A 62 -18.65 -11.30 13.36
CA ASN A 62 -17.79 -12.47 13.23
C ASN A 62 -16.61 -12.37 14.20
N LYS A 63 -16.06 -13.51 14.61
CA LYS A 63 -14.78 -13.55 15.35
C LYS A 63 -13.65 -13.15 14.41
N ILE A 64 -13.07 -11.98 14.64
CA ILE A 64 -11.93 -11.45 13.88
C ILE A 64 -10.74 -11.42 14.84
N VAL A 65 -9.60 -11.91 14.39
CA VAL A 65 -8.32 -11.79 15.09
C VAL A 65 -7.41 -10.92 14.25
N ILE A 66 -6.85 -9.88 14.86
CA ILE A 66 -5.87 -9.00 14.23
C ILE A 66 -4.51 -9.40 14.76
N VAL A 67 -3.60 -9.77 13.85
CA VAL A 67 -2.19 -10.01 14.16
C VAL A 67 -1.44 -8.74 13.78
N ALA A 68 -0.94 -8.01 14.78
CA ALA A 68 -0.23 -6.75 14.57
C ALA A 68 1.25 -6.90 14.94
N GLY A 69 2.12 -6.28 14.15
CA GLY A 69 3.53 -6.11 14.51
C GLY A 69 3.69 -4.95 15.48
N ASP A 70 4.27 -5.20 16.64
CA ASP A 70 4.52 -4.21 17.69
C ASP A 70 5.98 -4.27 18.18
N ASN A 71 6.31 -3.45 19.18
CA ASN A 71 7.67 -3.44 19.76
C ASN A 71 8.10 -4.81 20.30
N LYS A 72 7.19 -5.62 20.83
CA LYS A 72 7.51 -6.98 21.29
C LYS A 72 7.90 -7.88 20.12
N SER A 73 7.19 -7.73 18.99
CA SER A 73 7.48 -8.43 17.74
C SER A 73 8.85 -8.04 17.19
N PHE A 74 9.19 -6.74 17.18
CA PHE A 74 10.52 -6.28 16.75
C PHE A 74 11.65 -6.75 17.67
N SER A 75 11.41 -6.80 18.99
CA SER A 75 12.39 -7.38 19.93
C SER A 75 12.60 -8.87 19.71
N HIS A 76 11.63 -9.59 19.15
CA HIS A 76 11.70 -11.03 18.93
C HIS A 76 12.25 -11.40 17.55
N PHE A 77 11.73 -10.80 16.48
CA PHE A 77 12.08 -11.11 15.09
C PHE A 77 13.15 -10.18 14.51
N GLY A 78 13.49 -9.11 15.22
CA GLY A 78 14.45 -8.11 14.76
C GLY A 78 13.82 -7.05 13.85
N GLN A 79 14.70 -6.41 13.07
CA GLN A 79 14.34 -5.28 12.22
C GLN A 79 13.46 -5.71 11.03
N TRP A 80 12.48 -4.89 10.71
CA TRP A 80 11.68 -5.02 9.49
C TRP A 80 12.48 -4.65 8.22
N PRO A 81 12.27 -5.31 7.07
CA PRO A 81 11.32 -6.40 6.80
C PRO A 81 11.78 -7.76 7.34
N TRP A 82 10.85 -8.51 7.90
CA TRP A 82 11.12 -9.87 8.36
C TRP A 82 11.14 -10.87 7.21
N ASP A 83 11.87 -11.97 7.43
CA ASP A 83 12.03 -13.06 6.48
C ASP A 83 10.72 -13.86 6.28
N ARG A 84 10.39 -14.12 5.02
CA ARG A 84 9.13 -14.75 4.60
C ARG A 84 9.06 -16.22 4.99
N GLY A 85 10.19 -16.92 4.97
CA GLY A 85 10.26 -18.34 5.27
C GLY A 85 10.23 -18.67 6.76
N THR A 86 10.88 -17.84 7.57
CA THR A 86 11.08 -18.09 9.01
C THR A 86 10.05 -17.40 9.89
N VAL A 87 9.45 -16.28 9.43
CA VAL A 87 8.44 -15.55 10.20
C VAL A 87 7.04 -15.72 9.62
N PHE A 88 6.86 -15.45 8.32
CA PHE A 88 5.52 -15.43 7.72
C PHE A 88 4.97 -16.82 7.39
N ALA A 89 5.79 -17.75 6.88
CA ALA A 89 5.33 -19.11 6.58
C ALA A 89 4.81 -19.85 7.84
N PRO A 90 5.54 -19.86 8.98
CA PRO A 90 5.04 -20.49 10.22
C PRO A 90 3.85 -19.76 10.84
N LEU A 91 3.76 -18.43 10.64
CA LEU A 91 2.59 -17.65 11.04
C LEU A 91 1.34 -18.13 10.29
N ILE A 92 1.41 -18.27 8.96
CA ILE A 92 0.30 -18.81 8.17
C ILE A 92 -0.05 -20.22 8.65
N ASP A 93 0.93 -21.12 8.77
CA ASP A 93 0.69 -22.49 9.22
C ASP A 93 -0.02 -22.53 10.58
N THR A 94 0.37 -21.64 11.50
CA THR A 94 -0.25 -21.53 12.82
C THR A 94 -1.68 -21.02 12.74
N LEU A 95 -1.94 -19.97 11.96
CA LEU A 95 -3.28 -19.42 11.77
C LEU A 95 -4.21 -20.45 11.12
N CYS A 96 -3.71 -21.19 10.13
CA CYS A 96 -4.51 -22.14 9.35
C CYS A 96 -4.92 -23.38 10.16
N LYS A 97 -4.19 -23.74 11.23
CA LYS A 97 -4.61 -24.78 12.19
C LYS A 97 -5.97 -24.46 12.85
N TYR A 98 -6.30 -23.18 13.00
CA TYR A 98 -7.60 -22.75 13.56
C TYR A 98 -8.73 -22.74 12.53
N SER A 99 -8.49 -23.21 11.30
CA SER A 99 -9.46 -23.25 10.20
C SER A 99 -10.21 -21.92 9.99
N PRO A 100 -9.48 -20.78 9.85
CA PRO A 100 -10.11 -19.49 9.62
C PRO A 100 -10.86 -19.50 8.29
N LYS A 101 -11.93 -18.71 8.19
CA LYS A 101 -12.66 -18.54 6.92
C LYS A 101 -11.78 -17.88 5.85
N ALA A 102 -10.95 -16.93 6.26
CA ALA A 102 -9.96 -16.26 5.42
C ALA A 102 -8.82 -15.71 6.29
N VAL A 103 -7.64 -15.55 5.70
CA VAL A 103 -6.49 -14.84 6.27
C VAL A 103 -6.12 -13.73 5.32
N GLY A 104 -6.20 -12.47 5.76
CA GLY A 104 -5.85 -11.32 4.93
C GLY A 104 -4.51 -10.72 5.37
N PHE A 105 -3.66 -10.40 4.41
CA PHE A 105 -2.43 -9.63 4.64
C PHE A 105 -2.64 -8.16 4.28
N ASP A 106 -2.47 -7.27 5.25
CA ASP A 106 -2.29 -5.83 5.01
C ASP A 106 -0.80 -5.52 4.80
N LEU A 107 -0.24 -6.20 3.81
CA LEU A 107 1.17 -6.13 3.43
C LEU A 107 1.30 -6.50 1.96
N VAL A 108 2.18 -5.79 1.23
CA VAL A 108 2.51 -6.09 -0.16
C VAL A 108 4.00 -6.39 -0.27
N TRP A 109 4.32 -7.54 -0.86
CA TRP A 109 5.68 -7.88 -1.27
C TRP A 109 5.88 -7.54 -2.74
N THR A 110 6.52 -6.41 -3.00
CA THR A 110 6.72 -5.89 -4.38
C THR A 110 7.92 -6.49 -5.10
N GLU A 111 8.83 -7.11 -4.36
CA GLU A 111 10.07 -7.71 -4.89
C GLU A 111 10.21 -9.16 -4.39
N PRO A 112 10.88 -10.04 -5.15
CA PRO A 112 11.28 -11.35 -4.65
C PRO A 112 12.17 -11.24 -3.42
N GLU A 113 12.10 -12.22 -2.52
CA GLU A 113 12.95 -12.23 -1.34
C GLU A 113 14.43 -12.45 -1.69
N LYS A 114 15.31 -11.66 -1.07
CA LYS A 114 16.76 -11.80 -1.25
C LYS A 114 17.28 -12.92 -0.36
N MET A 115 17.52 -14.06 -0.99
CA MET A 115 18.02 -15.30 -0.39
C MET A 115 19.31 -15.17 0.42
N VAL A 116 20.29 -14.49 -0.17
CA VAL A 116 21.65 -14.39 0.33
C VAL A 116 22.16 -13.03 -0.15
N PRO A 117 22.90 -12.26 0.67
CA PRO A 117 23.58 -11.06 0.20
C PRO A 117 24.40 -11.37 -1.05
N GLY A 118 24.32 -10.52 -2.08
CA GLY A 118 24.92 -10.80 -3.39
C GLY A 118 26.41 -11.17 -3.30
N GLY A 119 27.17 -10.53 -2.40
CA GLY A 119 28.58 -10.85 -2.16
C GLY A 119 28.82 -12.28 -1.67
N VAL A 120 27.94 -12.82 -0.83
CA VAL A 120 28.05 -14.20 -0.31
C VAL A 120 27.68 -15.20 -1.41
N LYS A 121 26.65 -14.92 -2.22
CA LYS A 121 26.29 -15.77 -3.39
C LYS A 121 27.48 -15.88 -4.36
N THR A 122 28.13 -14.77 -4.68
CA THR A 122 29.30 -14.75 -5.58
C THR A 122 30.49 -15.48 -4.97
N ALA A 123 30.80 -15.23 -3.69
CA ALA A 123 31.90 -15.92 -3.00
C ALA A 123 31.68 -17.44 -2.95
N LEU A 124 30.45 -17.87 -2.69
CA LEU A 124 30.09 -19.29 -2.63
C LEU A 124 30.11 -19.94 -4.02
N GLY A 125 29.66 -19.22 -5.05
CA GLY A 125 29.76 -19.67 -6.44
C GLY A 125 31.21 -19.89 -6.88
N SER A 126 32.10 -18.94 -6.56
CA SER A 126 33.53 -19.04 -6.86
C SER A 126 34.23 -20.16 -6.06
N ALA A 127 33.80 -20.42 -4.83
CA ALA A 127 34.37 -21.48 -4.00
C ALA A 127 33.90 -22.89 -4.39
N MET A 128 32.68 -23.02 -4.93
CA MET A 128 32.05 -24.32 -5.20
C MET A 128 32.10 -24.79 -6.65
N GLY A 129 32.53 -23.95 -7.59
CA GLY A 129 32.75 -24.33 -8.99
C GLY A 129 31.50 -24.96 -9.63
N ASN A 130 31.65 -26.17 -10.19
CA ASN A 130 30.55 -26.90 -10.85
C ASN A 130 29.38 -27.27 -9.93
N ARG A 131 29.57 -27.28 -8.59
CA ARG A 131 28.52 -27.54 -7.60
C ARG A 131 27.67 -26.31 -7.27
N ALA A 132 28.06 -25.13 -7.76
CA ALA A 132 27.32 -23.89 -7.54
C ALA A 132 25.90 -23.95 -8.13
N SER A 133 25.73 -24.62 -9.27
CA SER A 133 24.42 -24.77 -9.92
C SER A 133 23.47 -25.68 -9.11
N GLU A 134 23.98 -26.76 -8.53
CA GLU A 134 23.19 -27.65 -7.67
C GLU A 134 22.75 -26.92 -6.39
N LEU A 135 23.67 -26.16 -5.79
CA LEU A 135 23.38 -25.32 -4.64
C LEU A 135 22.34 -24.24 -4.95
N GLU A 136 22.39 -23.63 -6.15
CA GLU A 136 21.41 -22.62 -6.55
C GLU A 136 19.98 -23.20 -6.63
N GLY A 137 19.85 -24.44 -7.11
CA GLY A 137 18.57 -25.17 -7.08
C GLY A 137 18.04 -25.37 -5.66
N ILE A 138 18.91 -25.87 -4.76
CA ILE A 138 18.56 -26.09 -3.35
C ILE A 138 18.17 -24.77 -2.67
N LEU A 139 18.93 -23.71 -2.90
CA LEU A 139 18.62 -22.39 -2.37
C LEU A 139 17.25 -21.96 -2.84
N LYS A 140 16.98 -21.97 -4.16
CA LYS A 140 15.68 -21.56 -4.71
C LYS A 140 14.50 -22.31 -4.07
N ASP A 141 14.65 -23.61 -3.86
CA ASP A 141 13.60 -24.44 -3.23
C ASP A 141 13.44 -24.16 -1.74
N GLN A 142 14.50 -23.73 -1.06
CA GLN A 142 14.49 -23.30 0.35
C GLN A 142 14.31 -21.78 0.51
N SER A 143 13.92 -21.07 -0.56
CA SER A 143 13.61 -19.64 -0.47
C SER A 143 12.45 -19.37 0.46
N GLY A 144 12.50 -18.25 1.19
CA GLY A 144 11.36 -17.91 2.04
C GLY A 144 10.11 -17.61 1.21
N ASP A 145 10.25 -17.17 -0.05
CA ASP A 145 9.16 -17.17 -1.04
C ASP A 145 8.59 -18.58 -1.33
N ALA A 146 9.45 -19.58 -1.55
CA ALA A 146 9.02 -20.96 -1.77
C ALA A 146 8.37 -21.57 -0.52
N LEU A 147 8.92 -21.29 0.67
CA LEU A 147 8.38 -21.74 1.95
C LEU A 147 7.02 -21.07 2.22
N LEU A 148 6.92 -19.76 2.01
CA LEU A 148 5.67 -19.02 2.14
C LEU A 148 4.60 -19.55 1.19
N ARG A 149 4.94 -19.79 -0.09
CA ARG A 149 4.03 -20.42 -1.07
C ARG A 149 3.51 -21.75 -0.55
N LYS A 150 4.38 -22.61 -0.02
CA LYS A 150 3.98 -23.92 0.53
C LYS A 150 2.98 -23.77 1.69
N SER A 151 3.19 -22.83 2.60
CA SER A 151 2.25 -22.55 3.69
C SER A 151 0.91 -21.99 3.20
N ILE A 152 0.92 -21.14 2.17
CA ILE A 152 -0.31 -20.64 1.52
C ILE A 152 -1.11 -21.79 0.90
N GLU A 153 -0.45 -22.67 0.15
CA GLU A 153 -1.06 -23.86 -0.47
C GLU A 153 -1.64 -24.80 0.59
N ASN A 154 -0.88 -25.07 1.67
CA ASN A 154 -1.33 -25.87 2.81
C ASN A 154 -2.55 -25.28 3.52
N CYS A 155 -2.72 -23.95 3.47
CA CYS A 155 -3.89 -23.27 4.02
C CYS A 155 -5.15 -23.39 3.13
N ALA A 156 -5.14 -24.27 2.12
CA ALA A 156 -6.21 -24.46 1.15
C ALA A 156 -6.61 -23.15 0.45
N ASN A 157 -5.64 -22.29 0.14
CA ASN A 157 -5.82 -21.02 -0.55
C ASN A 157 -6.83 -20.06 0.12
N ARG A 158 -6.98 -20.15 1.45
CA ARG A 158 -7.77 -19.18 2.25
C ARG A 158 -7.02 -17.88 2.53
N VAL A 159 -5.78 -17.77 2.04
CA VAL A 159 -4.92 -16.60 2.22
C VAL A 159 -5.18 -15.62 1.08
N VAL A 160 -5.47 -14.37 1.43
CA VAL A 160 -5.60 -13.25 0.52
C VAL A 160 -4.40 -12.33 0.74
N LEU A 161 -3.58 -12.20 -0.29
CA LEU A 161 -2.40 -11.33 -0.27
C LEU A 161 -2.79 -9.87 -0.55
N GLY A 162 -2.01 -8.94 0.00
CA GLY A 162 -2.12 -7.54 -0.35
C GLY A 162 -1.75 -7.33 -1.82
N TYR A 163 -2.44 -6.39 -2.46
CA TYR A 163 -2.21 -6.01 -3.84
C TYR A 163 -2.05 -4.50 -3.95
N ALA A 164 -1.05 -4.06 -4.70
CA ALA A 164 -0.84 -2.64 -5.02
C ALA A 164 -1.31 -2.38 -6.45
N LEU A 165 -2.35 -1.54 -6.60
CA LEU A 165 -2.79 -1.03 -7.90
C LEU A 165 -1.78 0.00 -8.39
N GLN A 166 -0.98 -0.38 -9.38
CA GLN A 166 -0.08 0.56 -10.05
C GLN A 166 -0.84 1.21 -11.22
N THR A 167 -1.45 2.36 -10.98
CA THR A 167 -2.02 3.19 -12.05
C THR A 167 -0.88 4.02 -12.62
N SER A 168 -0.46 3.76 -13.84
CA SER A 168 0.59 4.57 -14.47
C SER A 168 0.17 5.02 -15.86
N ASP A 169 0.33 6.31 -16.13
CA ASP A 169 0.39 6.84 -17.49
C ASP A 169 1.77 6.56 -18.16
N ASN A 170 2.74 5.99 -17.42
CA ASN A 170 4.13 5.77 -17.88
C ASN A 170 4.74 4.39 -17.54
N ALA A 171 3.94 3.34 -17.26
CA ALA A 171 4.43 1.99 -16.90
C ALA A 171 5.50 1.47 -17.85
N ALA A 172 5.30 1.66 -19.15
CA ALA A 172 6.16 1.10 -20.18
C ALA A 172 7.63 1.56 -20.06
N ASN A 173 7.88 2.80 -19.60
CA ASN A 173 9.23 3.35 -19.50
C ASN A 173 9.96 2.94 -18.21
N ASP A 174 9.23 2.65 -17.13
CA ASP A 174 9.83 2.25 -15.85
C ASP A 174 10.28 0.77 -15.88
N TYR A 175 9.51 -0.11 -16.54
CA TYR A 175 9.89 -1.51 -16.70
C TYR A 175 11.15 -1.69 -17.58
N ASP A 176 11.26 -0.95 -18.68
CA ASP A 176 12.41 -1.06 -19.60
C ASP A 176 13.72 -0.54 -18.97
N ASN A 177 13.64 0.47 -18.09
CA ASN A 177 14.79 0.97 -17.34
C ASN A 177 15.20 0.05 -16.18
N ARG A 178 14.26 -0.69 -15.59
CA ARG A 178 14.56 -1.68 -14.54
C ARG A 178 15.24 -2.93 -15.12
N LEU A 179 14.86 -3.37 -16.31
CA LEU A 179 15.49 -4.53 -16.98
C LEU A 179 16.90 -4.23 -17.52
N LYS A 180 17.24 -2.96 -17.78
CA LYS A 180 18.58 -2.56 -18.23
C LYS A 180 19.60 -2.44 -17.08
N ASN A 181 19.16 -2.44 -15.83
CA ASN A 181 19.99 -2.23 -14.64
C ASN A 181 20.06 -3.45 -13.72
N VAL A 182 19.64 -4.62 -14.20
CA VAL A 182 19.81 -5.94 -13.57
C VAL A 182 20.72 -6.78 -14.45
#